data_AF-A0A645FJX3-F1
#
_entry.id   AF-A0A645FJX3-F1
#
_cell.length_a   1.000
_cell.length_b   1.000
_cell.length_c   1.000
_cell.angle_alpha   90.00
_cell.angle_beta   90.00
_cell.angle_gamma   90.00
#
_symmetry.space_group_name_H-M   'P 1'
#
loop_
_entity.id
_entity.type
_entity.pdbx_description
1 polymer ?
#
loop_
_entity_poly.entity_id
_entity_poly.type
_entity_poly.pdbx_seq_one_letter_code
_entity_poly.pdbx_strand_id
1 'polypeptide(L)'
;MSQILLFLTLGLLVNPSELIEVLVPALVISVFLILIGRPVTVFLTLFPFRKIRFKDKLYISWVGLRGAVPIIFAILPLAEGIPHARWIFNIVFVITIVSLLVQGTSLAMVARWLGLAEKPTKYKEFEDFDVEFAEEIKSAMTEIFISEETLQYGKNRMEMPLPDKTLAVMIKRGEQYFVPTGQTELHAGDKLLVISDDEDALRETYDNIGISNYSFQKNK
;
A
#
# COMPACT_ATOMS: atom_id res chain seq x y z
N MET A 1 5.01 -14.89 -15.08
CA MET A 1 5.34 -15.11 -16.52
C MET A 1 4.32 -16.01 -17.22
N SER A 2 3.97 -17.19 -16.69
CA SER A 2 3.06 -18.14 -17.38
C SER A 2 1.63 -17.64 -17.63
N GLN A 3 1.10 -16.75 -16.79
CA GLN A 3 -0.24 -16.17 -16.97
C GLN A 3 -0.32 -15.24 -18.20
N ILE A 4 0.73 -14.48 -18.49
CA ILE A 4 0.77 -13.57 -19.65
C ILE A 4 0.77 -14.40 -20.95
N LEU A 5 1.51 -15.50 -20.97
CA LEU A 5 1.53 -16.43 -22.10
C LEU A 5 0.13 -17.02 -22.35
N LEU A 6 -0.58 -17.42 -21.30
CA LEU A 6 -1.95 -17.91 -21.39
C LEU A 6 -2.89 -16.85 -21.98
N PHE A 7 -2.84 -15.61 -21.52
CA PHE A 7 -3.68 -14.55 -22.07
C PHE A 7 -3.34 -14.26 -23.54
N LEU A 8 -2.07 -14.30 -23.91
CA LEU A 8 -1.61 -14.10 -25.29
C LEU A 8 -2.08 -15.21 -26.22
N THR A 9 -1.91 -16.49 -25.83
CA THR A 9 -2.34 -17.63 -26.65
C THR A 9 -3.85 -17.65 -26.83
N LEU A 10 -4.61 -17.25 -25.82
CA LEU A 10 -6.07 -17.18 -25.89
C LEU A 10 -6.56 -15.99 -26.70
N GLY A 11 -5.86 -14.85 -26.65
CA GLY A 11 -6.12 -13.74 -27.55
C GLY A 11 -5.92 -14.12 -29.02
N LEU A 12 -4.95 -14.98 -29.32
CA LEU A 12 -4.73 -15.51 -30.68
C LEU A 12 -5.74 -16.60 -31.10
N LEU A 13 -6.29 -17.33 -30.13
CA LEU A 13 -7.28 -18.39 -30.39
C LEU A 13 -8.68 -17.85 -30.66
N VAL A 14 -8.98 -16.62 -30.20
CA VAL A 14 -10.31 -16.02 -30.32
C VAL A 14 -10.48 -15.31 -31.67
N ASN A 15 -11.62 -15.53 -32.31
CA ASN A 15 -11.99 -14.79 -33.51
C ASN A 15 -12.58 -13.41 -33.12
N PRO A 16 -12.00 -12.28 -33.57
CA PRO A 16 -12.49 -10.95 -33.20
C PRO A 16 -13.92 -10.66 -33.66
N SER A 17 -14.34 -11.24 -34.79
CA SER A 17 -15.70 -11.09 -35.35
C SER A 17 -16.76 -11.69 -34.43
N GLU A 18 -16.54 -12.91 -33.94
CA GLU A 18 -17.44 -13.58 -33.00
C GLU A 18 -17.53 -12.86 -31.65
N LEU A 19 -16.46 -12.15 -31.28
CA LEU A 19 -16.39 -11.41 -30.02
C LEU A 19 -17.33 -10.19 -30.02
N ILE A 20 -17.44 -9.51 -31.16
CA ILE A 20 -18.30 -8.33 -31.32
C ILE A 20 -19.78 -8.70 -31.17
N GLU A 21 -20.18 -9.86 -31.70
CA GLU A 21 -21.56 -10.35 -31.59
C GLU A 21 -21.96 -10.63 -30.13
N VAL A 22 -21.04 -11.16 -29.32
CA VAL A 22 -21.30 -11.47 -27.90
C VAL A 22 -20.94 -10.32 -26.95
N LEU A 23 -20.42 -9.20 -27.47
CA LEU A 23 -19.92 -8.10 -26.64
C LEU A 23 -21.03 -7.50 -25.78
N VAL A 24 -22.20 -7.24 -26.38
CA VAL A 24 -23.36 -6.67 -25.68
C VAL A 24 -23.85 -7.58 -24.55
N PRO A 25 -24.20 -8.86 -24.79
CA PRO A 25 -24.63 -9.74 -23.69
C PRO A 25 -23.53 -9.94 -22.64
N ALA A 26 -22.26 -10.07 -23.04
CA ALA A 26 -21.16 -10.22 -22.10
C ALA A 26 -20.94 -8.97 -21.23
N LEU A 27 -21.11 -7.77 -21.77
CA LEU A 27 -21.05 -6.52 -21.01
C LEU A 27 -22.16 -6.44 -19.97
N VAL A 28 -23.40 -6.74 -20.36
CA VAL A 28 -24.55 -6.74 -19.44
C VAL A 28 -24.31 -7.72 -18.29
N ILE A 29 -23.87 -8.94 -18.60
CA ILE A 29 -23.55 -9.95 -17.59
C ILE A 29 -22.37 -9.49 -16.71
N SER A 30 -21.32 -8.93 -17.29
CA SER A 30 -20.15 -8.44 -16.56
C SER A 30 -20.55 -7.36 -15.54
N VAL A 31 -21.30 -6.36 -15.98
CA VAL A 31 -21.80 -5.26 -15.14
C VAL A 31 -22.70 -5.81 -14.03
N PHE A 32 -23.64 -6.70 -14.37
CA PHE A 32 -24.51 -7.34 -13.37
C PHE A 32 -23.70 -8.09 -12.30
N LEU A 33 -22.73 -8.90 -12.71
CA LEU A 33 -21.93 -9.66 -11.76
C LEU A 33 -21.00 -8.76 -10.92
N ILE A 34 -20.52 -7.64 -11.46
CA ILE A 34 -19.65 -6.71 -10.74
C ILE A 34 -20.46 -5.86 -9.75
N LEU A 35 -21.60 -5.31 -10.17
CA LEU A 35 -22.39 -4.38 -9.35
C LEU A 35 -23.37 -5.08 -8.41
N ILE A 36 -23.83 -6.28 -8.74
CA ILE A 36 -24.84 -7.00 -7.95
C ILE A 36 -24.27 -8.31 -7.43
N GLY A 37 -23.81 -9.21 -8.31
CA GLY A 37 -23.38 -10.54 -7.89
C GLY A 37 -22.29 -10.50 -6.82
N ARG A 38 -21.26 -9.68 -7.02
CA ARG A 38 -20.14 -9.51 -6.09
C ARG A 38 -20.53 -8.85 -4.77
N PRO A 39 -21.19 -7.67 -4.76
CA PRO A 39 -21.66 -7.08 -3.51
C PRO A 39 -22.58 -8.02 -2.73
N VAL A 40 -23.57 -8.64 -3.37
CA VAL A 40 -24.46 -9.58 -2.68
C VAL A 40 -23.68 -10.73 -2.03
N THR A 41 -22.77 -11.37 -2.77
CA THR A 41 -21.98 -12.49 -2.23
C THR A 41 -21.06 -12.08 -1.08
N VAL A 42 -20.36 -10.94 -1.19
CA VAL A 42 -19.48 -10.43 -0.12
C VAL A 42 -20.30 -10.02 1.10
N PHE A 43 -21.41 -9.31 0.92
CA PHE A 43 -22.25 -8.90 2.05
C PHE A 43 -22.89 -10.11 2.76
N LEU A 44 -23.26 -11.15 2.02
CA LEU A 44 -23.79 -12.39 2.60
C LEU A 44 -22.73 -13.15 3.41
N THR A 45 -21.51 -13.27 2.87
CA THR A 45 -20.40 -13.98 3.54
C THR A 45 -19.80 -13.19 4.71
N LEU A 46 -19.77 -11.86 4.63
CA LEU A 46 -19.32 -10.98 5.72
C LEU A 46 -20.44 -10.57 6.69
N PHE A 47 -21.68 -11.03 6.47
CA PHE A 47 -22.80 -10.79 7.39
C PHE A 47 -22.50 -11.20 8.84
N PRO A 48 -21.90 -12.38 9.15
CA PRO A 48 -21.56 -12.75 10.52
C PRO A 48 -20.40 -11.93 11.13
N PHE A 49 -19.58 -11.27 10.30
CA PHE A 49 -18.40 -10.53 10.75
C PHE A 49 -18.73 -9.03 10.96
N ARG A 50 -19.30 -8.71 12.14
CA ARG A 50 -19.73 -7.35 12.51
C ARG A 50 -18.61 -6.31 12.69
N LYS A 51 -17.35 -6.74 12.81
CA LYS A 51 -16.20 -5.84 13.03
C LYS A 51 -15.73 -5.09 11.77
N ILE A 52 -16.19 -5.50 10.58
CA ILE A 52 -15.74 -4.92 9.31
C ILE A 52 -16.64 -3.73 8.92
N ARG A 53 -16.04 -2.56 8.66
CA ARG A 53 -16.79 -1.34 8.33
C ARG A 53 -17.40 -1.46 6.94
N PHE A 54 -18.50 -0.75 6.69
CA PHE A 54 -19.20 -0.78 5.41
C PHE A 54 -18.30 -0.43 4.21
N LYS A 55 -17.40 0.55 4.39
CA LYS A 55 -16.42 0.95 3.36
C LYS A 55 -15.46 -0.18 2.99
N ASP A 56 -15.01 -0.95 3.99
CA ASP A 56 -14.11 -2.09 3.79
C ASP A 56 -14.85 -3.20 3.01
N LYS A 57 -16.11 -3.49 3.35
CA LYS A 57 -16.94 -4.48 2.61
C LYS A 57 -17.17 -4.06 1.16
N LEU A 58 -17.46 -2.79 0.93
CA LEU A 58 -17.66 -2.25 -0.41
C LEU A 58 -16.38 -2.35 -1.24
N TYR A 59 -15.22 -2.03 -0.65
CA TYR A 59 -13.93 -2.22 -1.31
C TYR A 59 -13.66 -3.68 -1.65
N ILE A 60 -13.83 -4.61 -0.70
CA ILE A 60 -13.66 -6.05 -0.92
C ILE A 60 -14.58 -6.55 -2.05
N SER A 61 -15.82 -6.05 -2.10
CA SER A 61 -16.74 -6.36 -3.19
C SER A 61 -16.28 -5.82 -4.54
N TRP A 62 -15.55 -4.69 -4.55
CA TRP A 62 -15.00 -4.08 -5.76
C TRP A 62 -13.70 -4.72 -6.26
N VAL A 63 -12.86 -5.26 -5.36
CA VAL A 63 -11.55 -5.91 -5.65
C VAL A 63 -11.75 -7.29 -6.32
N GLY A 64 -12.52 -7.32 -7.40
CA GLY A 64 -13.04 -8.55 -8.00
C GLY A 64 -12.46 -8.97 -9.31
N LEU A 65 -11.15 -8.81 -9.43
CA LEU A 65 -10.40 -9.15 -10.64
C LEU A 65 -10.63 -10.62 -11.00
N ARG A 66 -11.29 -10.84 -12.13
CA ARG A 66 -11.37 -12.15 -12.76
C ARG A 66 -10.03 -12.42 -13.44
N GLY A 67 -9.34 -13.46 -12.99
CA GLY A 67 -8.04 -13.86 -13.52
C GLY A 67 -8.15 -14.86 -14.67
N ALA A 68 -7.12 -15.70 -14.83
CA ALA A 68 -7.08 -16.74 -15.87
C ALA A 68 -8.06 -17.91 -15.64
N VAL A 69 -8.46 -18.14 -14.38
CA VAL A 69 -9.21 -19.34 -13.97
C VAL A 69 -10.56 -19.51 -14.72
N PRO A 70 -11.43 -18.47 -14.83
CA PRO A 70 -12.68 -18.61 -15.58
C PRO A 70 -12.45 -18.98 -17.05
N ILE A 71 -11.40 -18.45 -17.66
CA ILE A 71 -11.10 -18.73 -19.06
C ILE A 71 -10.68 -20.20 -19.23
N ILE A 72 -9.86 -20.72 -18.32
CA ILE A 72 -9.50 -22.16 -18.30
C ILE A 72 -10.75 -23.02 -18.23
N PHE A 73 -11.69 -22.71 -17.34
CA PHE A 73 -12.96 -23.44 -17.25
C PHE A 73 -13.81 -23.37 -18.53
N ALA A 74 -13.72 -22.28 -19.28
CA ALA A 74 -14.43 -22.14 -20.55
C ALA A 74 -13.73 -22.87 -21.72
N ILE A 75 -12.43 -23.15 -21.63
CA ILE A 75 -11.69 -23.94 -22.62
C ILE A 75 -12.03 -25.42 -22.51
N LEU A 76 -12.26 -25.95 -21.30
CA LEU A 76 -12.60 -27.36 -21.10
C LEU A 76 -13.78 -27.83 -22.00
N PRO A 77 -14.97 -27.20 -21.98
CA PRO A 77 -16.08 -27.60 -22.85
C PRO A 77 -15.80 -27.34 -24.34
N LEU A 78 -14.93 -26.36 -24.65
CA LEU A 78 -14.54 -26.06 -26.03
C LEU A 78 -13.62 -27.14 -26.60
N ALA A 79 -12.70 -27.66 -25.79
CA ALA A 79 -11.80 -28.75 -26.14
C ALA A 79 -12.56 -30.06 -26.37
N GLU A 80 -13.61 -30.31 -25.58
CA GLU A 80 -14.53 -31.45 -25.73
C GLU A 80 -15.51 -31.31 -26.91
N GLY A 81 -15.47 -30.18 -27.64
CA GLY A 81 -16.32 -29.98 -28.82
C GLY A 81 -17.82 -29.85 -28.51
N ILE A 82 -18.18 -29.44 -27.29
CA ILE A 82 -19.58 -29.33 -26.88
C ILE A 82 -20.30 -28.25 -27.70
N PRO A 83 -21.55 -28.49 -28.17
CA PRO A 83 -22.35 -27.47 -28.84
C PRO A 83 -22.45 -26.18 -28.02
N HIS A 84 -22.33 -25.03 -28.68
CA HIS A 84 -22.34 -23.70 -28.05
C HIS A 84 -21.16 -23.37 -27.11
N ALA A 85 -20.18 -24.26 -26.92
CA ALA A 85 -19.03 -24.00 -26.06
C ALA A 85 -18.20 -22.79 -26.51
N ARG A 86 -18.10 -22.56 -27.83
CA ARG A 86 -17.47 -21.35 -28.40
C ARG A 86 -18.14 -20.07 -27.92
N TRP A 87 -19.46 -20.08 -27.84
CA TRP A 87 -20.26 -18.93 -27.41
C TRP A 87 -20.02 -18.61 -25.92
N ILE A 88 -20.01 -19.65 -25.08
CA ILE A 88 -19.68 -19.52 -23.64
C ILE A 88 -18.24 -19.02 -23.46
N PHE A 89 -17.28 -19.59 -24.20
CA PHE A 89 -15.88 -19.16 -24.18
C PHE A 89 -15.74 -17.68 -24.52
N ASN A 90 -16.34 -17.21 -25.62
CA ASN A 90 -16.26 -15.81 -26.03
C ASN A 90 -16.88 -14.89 -24.96
N ILE A 91 -18.01 -15.26 -24.34
CA ILE A 91 -18.62 -14.48 -23.24
C ILE A 91 -17.68 -14.39 -22.03
N VAL A 92 -17.16 -15.52 -21.56
CA VAL A 92 -16.26 -15.55 -20.39
C VAL A 92 -14.98 -14.78 -20.65
N PHE A 93 -14.45 -14.86 -21.88
CA PHE A 93 -13.28 -14.10 -22.31
C PHE A 93 -13.55 -12.59 -22.23
N VAL A 94 -14.64 -12.09 -22.84
CA VAL A 94 -15.01 -10.66 -22.77
C VAL A 94 -15.19 -10.20 -21.32
N ILE A 95 -15.93 -10.96 -20.50
CA ILE A 95 -16.16 -10.63 -19.08
C ILE A 95 -14.82 -10.50 -18.34
N THR A 96 -13.86 -11.37 -18.62
CA THR A 96 -12.54 -11.36 -17.97
C THR A 96 -11.72 -10.16 -18.39
N ILE A 97 -11.66 -9.85 -19.70
CA ILE A 97 -10.97 -8.66 -20.20
C ILE A 97 -11.58 -7.38 -19.64
N VAL A 98 -12.91 -7.25 -19.67
CA VAL A 98 -13.61 -6.08 -19.10
C VAL A 98 -13.34 -5.94 -17.60
N SER A 99 -13.38 -7.04 -16.85
CA SER A 99 -13.06 -7.05 -15.41
C SER A 99 -11.62 -6.60 -15.16
N LEU A 100 -10.63 -7.13 -15.90
CA LEU A 100 -9.22 -6.75 -15.75
C LEU A 100 -8.98 -5.28 -16.12
N LEU A 101 -9.60 -4.77 -17.20
CA LEU A 101 -9.43 -3.39 -17.61
C LEU A 101 -10.11 -2.42 -16.63
N VAL A 102 -11.39 -2.66 -16.31
CA VAL A 102 -12.17 -1.76 -15.46
C VAL A 102 -11.72 -1.85 -14.00
N GLN A 103 -11.70 -3.05 -13.42
CA GLN A 103 -11.36 -3.22 -12.02
C GLN A 103 -9.85 -3.10 -11.79
N GLY A 104 -9.01 -3.50 -12.75
CA GLY A 104 -7.54 -3.43 -12.58
C GLY A 104 -7.04 -1.99 -12.51
N THR A 105 -7.59 -1.11 -13.35
CA THR A 105 -7.24 0.32 -13.34
C THR A 105 -7.97 1.09 -12.24
N SER A 106 -9.24 0.77 -11.96
CA SER A 106 -10.01 1.47 -10.94
C SER A 106 -9.68 1.08 -9.50
N LEU A 107 -8.99 -0.05 -9.27
CA LEU A 107 -8.71 -0.56 -7.92
C LEU A 107 -8.03 0.49 -7.02
N ALA A 108 -6.92 1.06 -7.50
CA ALA A 108 -6.16 2.06 -6.76
C ALA A 108 -6.97 3.35 -6.54
N MET A 109 -7.78 3.74 -7.53
CA MET A 109 -8.63 4.92 -7.44
C MET A 109 -9.75 4.74 -6.41
N VAL A 110 -10.42 3.59 -6.41
CA VAL A 110 -11.50 3.28 -5.47
C VAL A 110 -10.96 3.12 -4.05
N ALA A 111 -9.77 2.54 -3.87
CA ALA A 111 -9.09 2.49 -2.57
C ALA A 111 -8.88 3.92 -2.01
N ARG A 112 -8.37 4.84 -2.84
CA ARG A 112 -8.17 6.25 -2.46
C ARG A 112 -9.49 6.94 -2.14
N TRP A 113 -10.52 6.75 -2.95
CA TRP A 113 -11.83 7.37 -2.75
C TRP A 113 -12.54 6.90 -1.47
N LEU A 114 -12.41 5.61 -1.13
CA LEU A 114 -12.96 5.05 0.11
C LEU A 114 -12.14 5.40 1.36
N GLY A 115 -10.99 6.08 1.20
CA GLY A 115 -10.08 6.40 2.29
C GLY A 115 -9.40 5.16 2.88
N LEU A 116 -9.25 4.11 2.07
CA LEU A 116 -8.60 2.84 2.41
C LEU A 116 -7.20 2.73 1.82
N ALA A 117 -6.89 3.52 0.79
CA ALA A 117 -5.51 3.75 0.42
C ALA A 117 -4.82 4.39 1.62
N GLU A 118 -3.73 3.76 2.04
CA GLU A 118 -2.82 4.30 3.03
C GLU A 118 -2.54 5.75 2.65
N LYS A 119 -2.89 6.69 3.55
CA LYS A 119 -2.42 8.05 3.38
C LYS A 119 -0.90 7.93 3.35
N PRO A 120 -0.17 8.57 2.40
CA PRO A 120 1.26 8.67 2.54
C PRO A 120 1.48 9.16 3.97
N THR A 121 2.16 8.35 4.76
CA THR A 121 2.45 8.67 6.14
C THR A 121 2.98 10.10 6.12
N LYS A 122 2.43 10.98 6.95
CA LYS A 122 3.00 12.33 7.11
C LYS A 122 4.45 12.30 7.59
N TYR A 123 4.92 11.11 7.94
CA TYR A 123 6.28 10.73 8.19
C TYR A 123 6.97 10.51 6.84
N LYS A 124 7.91 11.39 6.50
CA LYS A 124 8.86 11.13 5.43
C LYS A 124 9.55 9.79 5.72
N GLU A 125 9.74 8.94 4.71
CA GLU A 125 10.71 7.86 4.85
C GLU A 125 12.05 8.47 5.28
N PHE A 126 12.78 7.79 6.17
CA PHE A 126 14.13 8.25 6.55
C PHE A 126 14.94 8.37 5.26
N GLU A 127 15.29 9.59 4.86
CA GLU A 127 15.98 9.83 3.60
C GLU A 127 17.46 9.40 3.71
N ASP A 128 17.96 9.30 4.94
CA ASP A 128 19.39 9.15 5.22
C ASP A 128 19.74 7.95 6.11
N PHE A 129 18.79 7.40 6.86
CA PHE A 129 18.99 6.26 7.72
C PHE A 129 18.09 5.09 7.30
N ASP A 130 18.59 4.19 6.47
CA ASP A 130 17.89 2.96 6.08
C ASP A 130 17.99 1.92 7.21
N VAL A 131 17.28 2.16 8.31
CA VAL A 131 17.33 1.33 9.51
C VAL A 131 15.97 0.70 9.78
N GLU A 132 15.86 -0.59 9.52
CA GLU A 132 14.66 -1.39 9.79
C GLU A 132 14.83 -2.16 11.11
N PHE A 133 14.07 -1.78 12.14
CA PHE A 133 14.06 -2.47 13.43
C PHE A 133 12.97 -3.54 13.48
N ALA A 134 13.21 -4.61 14.24
CA ALA A 134 12.22 -5.65 14.49
C ALA A 134 10.93 -5.06 15.10
N GLU A 135 9.77 -5.53 14.62
CA GLU A 135 8.43 -5.09 15.07
C GLU A 135 8.21 -5.22 16.59
N GLU A 136 9.01 -6.06 17.27
CA GLU A 136 8.91 -6.30 18.71
C GLU A 136 9.38 -5.11 19.59
N ILE A 137 10.13 -4.16 19.02
CA ILE A 137 10.66 -3.01 19.76
C ILE A 137 9.61 -1.89 19.79
N LYS A 138 9.01 -1.65 20.96
CA LYS A 138 7.99 -0.62 21.22
C LYS A 138 8.56 0.81 21.32
N SER A 139 9.62 1.11 20.58
CA SER A 139 10.27 2.42 20.62
C SER A 139 9.93 3.23 19.38
N ALA A 140 9.66 4.51 19.58
CA ALA A 140 9.52 5.52 18.55
C ALA A 140 10.89 5.85 17.95
N MET A 141 10.98 5.89 16.62
CA MET A 141 12.18 6.35 15.92
C MET A 141 11.93 7.68 15.28
N THR A 142 12.88 8.60 15.41
CA THR A 142 12.80 9.92 14.79
C THR A 142 14.12 10.34 14.20
N GLU A 143 14.06 10.86 12.98
CA GLU A 143 15.16 11.57 12.34
C GLU A 143 14.93 13.07 12.54
N ILE A 144 15.93 13.73 13.12
CA ILE A 144 15.92 15.18 13.34
C ILE A 144 17.01 15.82 12.50
N PHE A 145 16.67 16.94 11.85
CA PHE A 145 17.64 17.80 11.18
C PHE A 145 18.07 18.93 12.11
N ILE A 146 19.37 19.07 12.36
CA ILE A 146 19.92 20.11 13.21
C ILE A 146 20.05 21.40 12.39
N SER A 147 19.18 22.36 12.70
CA SER A 147 19.23 23.71 12.13
C SER A 147 20.06 24.66 13.00
N GLU A 148 20.42 25.83 12.49
CA GLU A 148 21.07 26.88 13.29
C GLU A 148 20.19 27.36 14.47
N GLU A 149 18.87 27.29 14.34
CA GLU A 149 17.93 27.60 15.42
C GLU A 149 17.96 26.53 16.52
N THR A 150 18.05 25.25 16.13
CA THR A 150 18.16 24.11 17.06
C THR A 150 19.45 24.18 17.89
N LEU A 151 20.55 24.64 17.29
CA LEU A 151 21.83 24.83 17.99
C LEU A 151 21.79 25.91 19.07
N GLN A 152 20.81 26.82 19.06
CA GLN A 152 20.71 27.86 20.11
C GLN A 152 20.33 27.28 21.47
N TYR A 153 19.69 26.10 21.49
CA TYR A 153 19.27 25.40 22.69
C TYR A 153 20.34 24.44 23.25
N GLY A 154 21.50 24.32 22.59
CA GLY A 154 22.64 23.55 23.07
C GLY A 154 23.75 23.47 22.02
N LYS A 155 24.88 24.14 22.28
CA LYS A 155 25.98 24.26 21.29
C LYS A 155 27.06 23.20 21.39
N ASN A 156 27.31 22.58 22.55
CA ASN A 156 28.59 21.88 22.77
C ASN A 156 28.54 20.49 23.43
N ARG A 157 27.36 19.93 23.72
CA ARG A 157 27.25 18.61 24.37
C ARG A 157 25.95 17.98 23.95
N MET A 158 25.83 16.65 24.00
CA MET A 158 24.53 15.95 23.98
C MET A 158 23.71 16.25 25.27
N GLU A 159 23.57 17.53 25.61
CA GLU A 159 22.71 18.12 26.64
C GLU A 159 21.47 18.75 25.96
N MET A 160 21.17 18.34 24.73
CA MET A 160 19.85 18.61 24.14
C MET A 160 18.81 18.01 25.10
N PRO A 161 17.74 18.72 25.47
CA PRO A 161 16.80 18.29 26.50
C PRO A 161 15.89 17.18 25.96
N LEU A 162 16.49 16.06 25.59
CA LEU A 162 15.78 14.86 25.18
C LEU A 162 15.06 14.27 26.41
N PRO A 163 13.85 13.74 26.22
CA PRO A 163 13.10 13.14 27.32
C PRO A 163 13.82 11.91 27.89
N ASP A 164 13.47 11.54 29.11
CA ASP A 164 13.97 10.31 29.73
C ASP A 164 13.73 9.09 28.81
N LYS A 165 14.69 8.15 28.80
CA LYS A 165 14.69 6.96 27.92
C LYS A 165 14.76 7.27 26.43
N THR A 166 15.38 8.39 26.07
CA THR A 166 15.69 8.74 24.68
C THR A 166 17.19 8.61 24.41
N LEU A 167 17.54 7.98 23.29
CA LEU A 167 18.92 7.74 22.87
C LEU A 167 19.15 8.24 21.44
N ALA A 168 20.17 9.08 21.25
CA ALA A 168 20.69 9.38 19.91
C ALA A 168 21.64 8.25 19.50
N VAL A 169 21.28 7.52 18.44
CA VAL A 169 21.96 6.30 18.01
C VAL A 169 23.04 6.60 16.98
N MET A 170 22.78 7.53 16.07
CA MET A 170 23.67 7.81 14.96
C MET A 170 23.54 9.26 14.49
N ILE A 171 24.66 9.81 14.03
CA ILE A 171 24.73 11.12 13.37
C ILE A 171 25.21 10.91 11.93
N LYS A 172 24.53 11.56 10.98
CA LYS A 172 25.01 11.77 9.63
C LYS A 172 25.48 13.22 9.48
N ARG A 173 26.73 13.39 9.08
CA ARG A 173 27.32 14.69 8.74
C ARG A 173 27.88 14.62 7.32
N GLY A 174 27.19 15.23 6.37
CA GLY A 174 27.48 15.04 4.94
C GLY A 174 27.32 13.57 4.54
N GLU A 175 28.39 12.93 4.08
CA GLU A 175 28.40 11.50 3.68
C GLU A 175 28.88 10.56 4.80
N GLN A 176 29.24 11.09 5.97
CA GLN A 176 29.80 10.30 7.07
C GLN A 176 28.73 9.93 8.10
N TYR A 177 28.73 8.66 8.51
CA TYR A 177 27.89 8.12 9.57
C TYR A 177 28.75 7.72 10.76
N PHE A 178 28.40 8.15 11.96
CA PHE A 178 29.11 7.78 13.17
C PHE A 178 28.19 7.77 14.40
N VAL A 179 28.56 6.97 15.40
CA VAL A 179 27.84 6.88 16.67
C VAL A 179 28.26 8.06 17.56
N PRO A 180 27.31 8.87 18.07
CA PRO A 180 27.64 9.98 18.95
C PRO A 180 28.18 9.48 20.29
N THR A 181 29.11 10.24 20.85
CA THR A 181 29.62 10.06 22.21
C THR A 181 29.22 11.27 23.06
N GLY A 182 29.36 11.19 24.39
CA GLY A 182 29.05 12.33 25.27
C GLY A 182 29.89 13.60 25.02
N GLN A 183 30.94 13.51 24.19
CA GLN A 183 31.80 14.64 23.79
C GLN A 183 31.55 15.10 22.34
N THR A 184 30.60 14.49 21.64
CA THR A 184 30.31 14.82 20.25
C THR A 184 29.60 16.17 20.15
N GLU A 185 30.22 17.14 19.47
CA GLU A 185 29.64 18.44 19.17
C GLU A 185 28.71 18.35 17.95
N LEU A 186 27.49 18.89 18.09
CA LEU A 186 26.48 18.93 17.03
C LEU A 186 26.66 20.18 16.15
N HIS A 187 26.60 20.00 14.84
CA HIS A 187 26.77 21.07 13.87
C HIS A 187 25.49 21.27 13.05
N ALA A 188 25.31 22.47 12.49
CA ALA A 188 24.18 22.75 11.61
C ALA A 188 24.34 21.89 10.34
N GLY A 189 23.26 21.24 9.92
CA GLY A 189 23.25 20.29 8.82
C GLY A 189 23.44 18.83 9.23
N ASP A 190 23.73 18.55 10.51
CA ASP A 190 23.72 17.19 11.02
C ASP A 190 22.30 16.60 11.00
N LYS A 191 22.19 15.31 10.69
CA LYS A 191 20.96 14.53 10.85
C LYS A 191 21.18 13.50 11.95
N LEU A 192 20.29 13.45 12.95
CA LEU A 192 20.40 12.51 14.06
C LEU A 192 19.26 11.51 13.99
N LEU A 193 19.60 10.24 14.18
CA LEU A 193 18.65 9.18 14.45
C LEU A 193 18.46 9.03 15.97
N VAL A 194 17.25 9.27 16.43
CA VAL A 194 16.86 9.25 17.85
C VAL A 194 15.82 8.15 18.07
N ILE A 195 15.98 7.38 19.15
CA ILE A 195 15.04 6.34 19.58
C ILE A 195 14.52 6.72 20.96
N SER A 196 13.20 6.64 21.17
CA SER A 196 12.57 6.90 22.47
C SER A 196 11.46 5.90 22.78
N ASP A 197 11.31 5.52 24.03
CA ASP A 197 10.19 4.69 24.49
C ASP A 197 8.91 5.51 24.75
N ASP A 198 8.99 6.84 24.72
CA ASP A 198 7.89 7.76 25.00
C ASP A 198 7.70 8.79 23.86
N GLU A 199 6.80 8.45 22.94
CA GLU A 199 6.47 9.27 21.75
C GLU A 199 5.92 10.66 22.12
N ASP A 200 5.05 10.72 23.13
CA ASP A 200 4.36 11.96 23.49
C ASP A 200 5.35 12.94 24.13
N ALA A 201 6.22 12.45 25.02
CA ALA A 201 7.28 13.25 25.61
C ALA A 201 8.31 13.70 24.55
N LEU A 202 8.67 12.83 23.61
CA LEU A 202 9.61 13.16 22.52
C LEU A 202 9.07 14.30 21.65
N ARG A 203 7.78 14.24 21.31
CA ARG A 203 7.13 15.26 20.51
C ARG A 203 7.02 16.59 21.23
N GLU A 204 6.64 16.59 22.51
CA GLU A 204 6.58 17.79 23.34
C GLU A 204 7.96 18.47 23.44
N THR A 205 9.03 17.68 23.61
CA THR A 205 10.39 18.19 23.57
C THR A 205 10.71 18.87 22.24
N TYR A 206 10.39 18.24 21.10
CA TYR A 206 10.67 18.82 19.77
C TYR A 206 9.95 20.14 19.51
N ASP A 207 8.69 20.23 19.92
CA ASP A 207 7.91 21.46 19.85
C ASP A 207 8.54 22.56 20.73
N ASN A 208 9.05 22.21 21.91
CA ASN A 208 9.68 23.14 22.85
C ASN A 208 11.06 23.66 22.41
N ILE A 209 11.83 22.87 21.65
CA ILE A 209 13.17 23.24 21.15
C ILE A 209 13.15 23.72 19.69
N GLY A 210 11.96 23.92 19.12
CA GLY A 210 11.79 24.47 17.78
C GLY A 210 12.22 23.54 16.64
N ILE A 211 12.25 22.23 16.86
CA ILE A 211 12.50 21.26 15.78
C ILE A 211 11.19 21.09 15.00
N SER A 212 11.02 21.86 13.93
CA SER A 212 9.83 21.80 13.08
C SER A 212 9.93 20.75 11.95
N ASN A 213 11.14 20.27 11.66
CA ASN A 213 11.42 19.30 10.59
C ASN A 213 11.97 18.00 11.19
N TYR A 214 11.08 17.12 11.64
CA TYR A 214 11.41 15.77 12.09
C TYR A 214 10.55 14.73 11.35
N SER A 215 11.10 13.54 11.14
CA SER A 215 10.35 12.42 10.59
C SER A 215 10.25 11.28 11.58
N PHE A 216 9.07 10.68 11.71
CA PHE A 216 8.76 9.76 12.80
C PHE A 216 8.32 8.40 12.27
N GLN A 217 9.02 7.33 12.61
CA GLN A 217 8.63 5.97 12.26
C GLN A 217 8.25 5.20 13.52
N LYS A 218 7.06 4.60 13.51
CA LYS A 218 6.57 3.76 14.58
C LYS A 218 6.48 2.33 14.10
N ASN A 219 7.12 1.42 14.83
CA ASN A 219 6.81 0.00 14.72
C ASN A 219 5.47 -0.25 15.43
N LYS A 220 4.51 -0.83 14.70
CA LYS A 220 3.15 -1.12 15.17
C LYS A 220 3.08 -2.44 15.92
#